data_AF-A0A818X7Z2-F1
#
_entry.id   AF-A0A818X7Z2-F1
#
_cell.length_a   1.000
_cell.length_b   1.000
_cell.length_c   1.000
_cell.angle_alpha   90.00
_cell.angle_beta   90.00
_cell.angle_gamma   90.00
#
_symmetry.space_group_name_H-M   'P 1'
#
loop_
_entity.id
_entity.type
_entity.pdbx_description
1 polymer ?
#
loop_
_entity_poly.entity_id
_entity_poly.type
_entity_poly.pdbx_seq_one_letter_code
_entity_poly.pdbx_strand_id
1 'polypeptide(L)'
;MKMSKVNLPKGQSGESETVEKIEIYSRYQKHLSSGLFEGDIRIYQGPTTRGVALRGTGVKWPNGIVPYEIATGYAVAQQDFIVATMRLMERYVAINNTRCIQFRPRVPTDQYYITIVNGAGCSSYVDN
;
A
#
# COMPACT_ATOMS: atom_id res chain seq x y z
N MET A 1 12.99 -19.47 -12.10
CA MET A 1 11.54 -19.74 -12.03
C MET A 1 11.00 -19.69 -13.45
N LYS A 2 10.45 -20.80 -13.98
CA LYS A 2 9.87 -20.83 -15.35
C LYS A 2 8.55 -20.05 -15.31
N MET A 3 8.45 -18.99 -16.11
CA MET A 3 7.19 -18.29 -16.34
C MET A 3 6.28 -19.20 -17.17
N SER A 4 5.21 -19.72 -16.57
CA SER A 4 4.16 -20.43 -17.31
C SER A 4 3.28 -19.41 -18.04
N LYS A 5 3.07 -19.63 -19.34
CA LYS A 5 2.12 -18.87 -20.16
C LYS A 5 0.71 -19.13 -19.65
N VAL A 6 0.02 -18.08 -19.20
CA VAL A 6 -1.41 -18.15 -18.85
C VAL A 6 -2.22 -18.13 -20.13
N ASN A 7 -3.02 -19.17 -20.40
CA ASN A 7 -3.95 -19.20 -21.53
C ASN A 7 -5.22 -18.40 -21.21
N LEU A 8 -5.58 -17.49 -22.12
CA LEU A 8 -6.77 -16.64 -22.02
C LEU A 8 -7.99 -17.31 -22.68
N PRO A 9 -9.20 -17.19 -22.09
CA PRO A 9 -10.43 -17.64 -22.75
C PRO A 9 -10.79 -16.70 -23.91
N LYS A 10 -11.30 -17.28 -25.01
CA LYS A 10 -11.81 -16.55 -26.18
C LYS A 10 -13.31 -16.28 -26.00
N GLY A 11 -13.73 -15.03 -26.16
CA GLY A 11 -15.14 -14.62 -26.19
C GLY A 11 -15.28 -13.16 -26.64
N GLN A 12 -16.23 -12.92 -27.53
CA GLN A 12 -16.38 -11.79 -28.45
C GLN A 12 -17.18 -10.59 -27.89
N SER A 13 -16.63 -9.36 -27.96
CA SER A 13 -17.31 -8.09 -28.32
C SER A 13 -16.21 -7.01 -28.49
N GLY A 14 -16.08 -6.43 -29.69
CA GLY A 14 -14.76 -6.36 -30.35
C GLY A 14 -13.85 -5.13 -30.21
N GLU A 15 -14.24 -4.00 -29.59
CA GLU A 15 -13.41 -2.78 -29.70
C GLU A 15 -13.35 -1.87 -28.47
N SER A 16 -14.45 -1.66 -27.74
CA SER A 16 -14.42 -0.88 -26.49
C SER A 16 -13.81 -1.66 -25.32
N GLU A 17 -14.13 -2.95 -25.23
CA GLU A 17 -13.67 -3.84 -24.16
C GLU A 17 -12.18 -4.21 -24.33
N THR A 18 -11.67 -4.17 -25.57
CA THR A 18 -10.27 -4.50 -25.88
C THR A 18 -9.32 -3.37 -25.52
N VAL A 19 -9.71 -2.10 -25.72
CA VAL A 19 -8.91 -0.93 -25.34
C VAL A 19 -8.78 -0.81 -23.82
N GLU A 20 -9.89 -0.94 -23.10
CA GLU A 20 -9.90 -0.93 -21.63
C GLU A 20 -9.02 -2.06 -21.05
N LYS A 21 -9.13 -3.26 -21.63
CA LYS A 21 -8.33 -4.42 -21.23
C LYS A 21 -6.84 -4.24 -21.53
N ILE A 22 -6.47 -3.65 -22.67
CA ILE A 22 -5.08 -3.31 -23.01
C ILE A 22 -4.52 -2.27 -22.04
N GLU A 23 -5.32 -1.27 -21.65
CA GLU A 23 -4.89 -0.26 -20.68
C GLU A 23 -4.67 -0.87 -19.29
N ILE A 24 -5.59 -1.73 -18.84
CA ILE A 24 -5.45 -2.49 -17.58
C ILE A 24 -4.19 -3.35 -17.60
N TYR A 25 -3.94 -4.10 -18.68
CA TYR A 25 -2.75 -4.94 -18.79
C TYR A 25 -1.46 -4.12 -18.82
N SER A 26 -1.46 -2.99 -19.53
CA SER A 26 -0.30 -2.10 -19.60
C SER A 26 0.01 -1.48 -18.24
N ARG A 27 -1.01 -1.09 -17.48
CA ARG A 27 -0.88 -0.59 -16.10
C ARG A 27 -0.36 -1.67 -15.16
N TYR A 28 -0.88 -2.88 -15.28
CA TYR A 28 -0.46 -4.03 -14.49
C TYR A 28 1.02 -4.41 -14.74
N GLN A 29 1.44 -4.47 -16.01
CA GLN A 29 2.85 -4.70 -16.37
C GLN A 29 3.76 -3.58 -15.87
N LYS A 30 3.31 -2.31 -15.93
CA LYS A 30 4.07 -1.16 -15.41
C LYS A 30 4.28 -1.23 -13.90
N HIS A 31 3.31 -1.73 -13.13
CA HIS A 31 3.47 -1.91 -11.69
C HIS A 31 4.44 -3.05 -11.38
N LEU A 32 4.36 -4.17 -12.10
CA LEU A 32 5.30 -5.28 -11.94
C LEU A 32 6.74 -4.96 -12.40
N SER A 33 6.94 -3.92 -13.24
CA SER A 33 8.26 -3.52 -13.72
C SER A 33 9.00 -2.54 -12.80
N SER A 34 8.43 -2.16 -11.65
CA SER A 34 9.07 -1.23 -10.70
C SER A 34 10.30 -1.83 -9.98
N GLY A 35 10.54 -3.14 -10.11
CA GLY A 35 11.57 -3.86 -9.37
C GLY A 35 11.24 -4.04 -7.88
N LEU A 36 10.07 -3.59 -7.45
CA LEU A 36 9.53 -3.80 -6.11
C LEU A 36 8.81 -5.15 -6.04
N PHE A 37 8.77 -5.74 -4.85
CA PHE A 37 8.00 -6.96 -4.63
C PHE A 37 6.52 -6.66 -4.82
N GLU A 38 5.81 -7.52 -5.55
CA GLU A 38 4.40 -7.31 -5.95
C GLU A 38 4.10 -5.96 -6.66
N GLY A 39 5.15 -5.22 -7.05
CA GLY A 39 5.07 -3.95 -7.77
C GLY A 39 5.06 -2.69 -6.89
N ASP A 40 4.74 -2.80 -5.60
CA ASP A 40 4.59 -1.68 -4.66
C ASP A 40 5.10 -1.97 -3.23
N ILE A 41 5.66 -3.15 -2.97
CA ILE A 41 6.24 -3.52 -1.67
C ILE A 41 7.76 -3.36 -1.71
N ARG A 42 8.26 -2.47 -0.86
CA ARG A 42 9.69 -2.33 -0.57
C ARG A 42 10.09 -3.35 0.49
N ILE A 43 11.03 -4.22 0.13
CA ILE A 43 11.57 -5.26 1.01
C ILE A 43 12.97 -4.85 1.48
N TYR A 44 13.20 -4.87 2.80
CA TYR A 44 14.56 -4.79 3.37
C TYR A 44 15.16 -6.18 3.54
N GLN A 45 14.41 -7.10 4.17
CA GLN A 45 14.65 -8.54 4.18
C GLN A 45 13.36 -9.26 3.82
N GLY A 46 13.39 -10.14 2.81
CA GLY A 46 12.16 -10.74 2.25
C GLY A 46 11.35 -11.49 3.30
N PRO A 47 10.01 -11.41 3.29
CA PRO A 47 9.20 -12.24 4.17
C PRO A 47 9.53 -13.70 3.91
N THR A 48 9.95 -14.42 4.96
CA THR A 48 10.34 -15.84 4.87
C THR A 48 9.12 -16.76 4.75
N THR A 49 7.92 -16.21 4.91
CA THR A 49 6.65 -16.96 4.91
C THR A 49 5.68 -16.45 3.85
N ARG A 50 4.95 -17.38 3.22
CA ARG A 50 3.86 -17.07 2.28
C ARG A 50 2.62 -16.60 3.06
N GLY A 51 2.05 -15.44 2.70
CA GLY A 51 0.81 -14.91 3.27
C GLY A 51 0.72 -13.39 3.15
N VAL A 52 -0.49 -12.85 3.29
CA VAL A 52 -0.75 -11.39 3.18
C VAL A 52 -0.41 -10.60 4.46
N ALA A 53 -0.02 -11.29 5.53
CA ALA A 53 0.29 -10.68 6.82
C ALA A 53 1.62 -11.19 7.36
N LEU A 54 2.45 -10.27 7.85
CA LEU A 54 3.64 -10.62 8.62
C LEU A 54 3.25 -11.26 9.95
N ARG A 55 3.98 -12.32 10.32
CA ARG A 55 3.78 -13.05 11.57
C ARG A 55 4.87 -12.66 12.55
N GLY A 56 4.49 -12.07 13.67
CA GLY A 56 5.41 -11.64 14.71
C GLY A 56 4.79 -10.53 15.55
N THR A 57 5.32 -10.30 16.75
CA THR A 57 4.90 -9.17 17.60
C THR A 57 5.71 -7.91 17.30
N GLY A 58 6.93 -8.04 16.78
CA GLY A 58 7.82 -6.92 16.41
C GLY A 58 7.48 -6.22 15.10
N VAL A 59 6.68 -6.85 14.25
CA VAL A 59 6.33 -6.35 12.89
C VAL A 59 5.12 -5.40 12.89
N LYS A 60 4.57 -5.12 14.07
CA LYS A 60 3.34 -4.33 14.25
C LYS A 60 3.68 -3.00 14.93
N TRP A 61 2.92 -1.98 14.59
CA TRP A 61 2.97 -0.70 15.29
C TRP A 61 2.62 -0.90 16.78
N PRO A 62 3.50 -0.49 17.72
CA PRO A 62 3.24 -0.62 19.14
C PRO A 62 1.92 0.04 19.53
N ASN A 63 1.09 -0.69 20.29
CA ASN A 63 -0.24 -0.25 20.72
C ASN A 63 -1.20 0.15 19.58
N GLY A 64 -0.91 -0.27 18.34
CA GLY A 64 -1.68 0.15 17.16
C GLY A 64 -1.54 1.63 16.83
N ILE A 65 -0.55 2.34 17.40
CA ILE A 65 -0.34 3.76 17.15
C ILE A 65 0.67 3.94 16.02
N VAL A 66 0.26 4.65 14.97
CA VAL A 66 1.09 4.99 13.81
C VAL A 66 1.35 6.50 13.84
N PRO A 67 2.51 6.95 14.35
CA PRO A 67 2.91 8.34 14.21
C PRO A 67 3.20 8.63 12.74
N TYR A 68 2.74 9.77 12.24
CA TYR A 68 2.95 10.17 10.85
C TYR A 68 3.33 11.63 10.68
N GLU A 69 4.02 11.90 9.59
CA GLU A 69 4.19 13.25 9.03
C GLU A 69 3.86 13.19 7.52
N ILE A 70 3.29 14.28 7.00
CA ILE A 70 3.06 14.45 5.57
C ILE A 70 4.14 15.42 5.09
N ALA A 71 4.99 14.96 4.17
CA ALA A 71 6.06 15.78 3.64
C ALA A 71 5.52 16.93 2.79
N THR A 72 6.36 17.93 2.56
CA THR A 72 6.06 19.01 1.61
C THR A 72 5.83 18.47 0.21
N GLY A 73 5.07 19.20 -0.61
CA GLY A 73 4.79 18.84 -2.00
C GLY A 73 3.37 18.33 -2.27
N TYR A 74 2.56 18.15 -1.23
CA TYR A 74 1.13 17.94 -1.37
C TYR A 74 0.36 19.27 -1.26
N ALA A 75 -0.58 19.49 -2.18
CA ALA A 75 -1.59 20.54 -2.03
C ALA A 75 -2.48 20.27 -0.81
N VAL A 76 -3.08 21.32 -0.23
CA VAL A 76 -3.94 21.22 0.96
C VAL A 76 -5.01 20.15 0.79
N ALA A 77 -5.71 20.15 -0.35
CA ALA A 77 -6.74 19.13 -0.64
C ALA A 77 -6.21 17.69 -0.65
N GLN A 78 -4.95 17.47 -1.05
CA GLN A 78 -4.33 16.15 -1.01
C GLN A 78 -3.96 15.75 0.42
N GLN A 79 -3.47 16.70 1.23
CA GLN A 79 -3.21 16.46 2.66
C GLN A 79 -4.51 16.10 3.40
N ASP A 80 -5.59 16.84 3.15
CA ASP A 80 -6.91 16.57 3.71
C ASP A 80 -7.42 15.19 3.29
N PHE A 81 -7.23 14.81 2.02
CA PHE A 81 -7.60 13.48 1.53
C PHE A 81 -6.81 12.35 2.21
N ILE A 82 -5.49 12.53 2.40
CA ILE A 82 -4.63 11.58 3.13
C ILE A 82 -5.14 11.42 4.57
N VAL A 83 -5.40 12.52 5.27
CA VAL A 83 -5.89 12.49 6.66
C VAL A 83 -7.29 11.87 6.74
N ALA A 84 -8.19 12.21 5.82
CA ALA A 84 -9.53 11.62 5.77
C ALA A 84 -9.47 10.10 5.55
N THR A 85 -8.52 9.62 4.73
CA THR A 85 -8.30 8.21 4.49
C THR A 85 -7.77 7.49 5.74
N MET A 86 -6.84 8.11 6.48
CA MET A 86 -6.41 7.58 7.79
C MET A 86 -7.59 7.43 8.75
N ARG A 87 -8.46 8.44 8.85
CA ARG A 87 -9.66 8.38 9.70
C ARG A 87 -10.65 7.31 9.23
N LEU A 88 -10.76 7.09 7.93
CA LEU A 88 -11.56 5.99 7.38
C LEU A 88 -11.00 4.64 7.82
N MET A 89 -9.69 4.43 7.74
CA MET A 89 -9.04 3.18 8.19
C MET A 89 -9.27 2.93 9.68
N GLU A 90 -9.09 3.94 10.54
CA GLU A 90 -9.34 3.82 11.99
C GLU A 90 -10.75 3.33 12.31
N ARG A 91 -11.75 3.83 11.57
CA ARG A 91 -13.15 3.41 11.73
C ARG A 91 -13.39 2.00 11.19
N TYR A 92 -12.81 1.68 10.04
CA TYR A 92 -13.04 0.41 9.35
C TYR A 92 -12.52 -0.79 10.15
N VAL A 93 -11.40 -0.61 10.86
CA VAL A 93 -10.78 -1.67 11.67
C VAL A 93 -11.23 -1.67 13.14
N ALA A 94 -12.15 -0.79 13.53
CA ALA A 94 -12.64 -0.72 14.90
C ALA A 94 -13.56 -1.89 15.22
N ILE A 95 -13.34 -2.53 16.38
CA ILE A 95 -14.18 -3.63 16.88
C ILE A 95 -14.79 -3.18 18.19
N ASN A 96 -16.12 -3.28 18.34
CA ASN A 96 -16.84 -2.86 19.54
C ASN A 96 -16.47 -1.43 20.00
N ASN A 97 -16.41 -0.50 19.04
CA ASN A 97 -16.02 0.90 19.26
C ASN A 97 -14.58 1.11 19.80
N THR A 98 -13.74 0.06 19.79
CA THR A 98 -12.33 0.14 20.14
C THR A 98 -11.49 0.29 18.87
N ARG A 99 -10.72 1.37 18.77
CA ARG A 99 -9.81 1.61 17.64
C ARG A 99 -8.58 0.70 17.75
N CYS A 100 -8.43 -0.22 16.80
CA CYS A 100 -7.26 -1.13 16.72
C CYS A 100 -6.04 -0.49 16.05
N ILE A 101 -6.24 0.55 15.25
CA ILE A 101 -5.19 1.38 14.67
C ILE A 101 -5.56 2.85 14.90
N GLN A 102 -4.57 3.69 15.21
CA GLN A 102 -4.72 5.12 15.37
C GLN A 102 -3.55 5.87 14.73
N PHE A 103 -3.85 6.83 13.88
CA PHE A 103 -2.89 7.74 13.27
C PHE A 103 -2.85 9.03 14.06
N ARG A 104 -1.65 9.43 14.48
CA ARG A 104 -1.42 10.73 15.13
C ARG A 104 -0.26 11.47 14.47
N PRO A 105 -0.27 12.82 14.47
CA PRO A 105 0.92 13.58 14.11
C PRO A 105 2.12 13.11 14.94
N ARG A 106 3.26 13.00 14.26
CA ARG A 106 4.55 12.71 14.87
C ARG A 106 4.92 13.80 15.88
N VAL A 107 5.57 13.40 16.97
CA VAL A 107 6.23 14.28 17.93
C VAL A 107 7.74 13.99 17.97
N PRO A 108 8.59 14.91 18.48
CA PRO A 108 10.04 14.74 18.47
C PRO A 108 10.57 13.47 19.16
N THR A 109 9.82 12.91 20.11
CA THR A 109 10.21 11.68 20.84
C THR A 109 9.91 10.39 20.09
N ASP A 110 9.25 10.46 18.93
CA ASP A 110 8.93 9.27 18.13
C ASP A 110 10.17 8.72 17.43
N GLN A 111 10.60 7.52 17.84
CA GLN A 111 11.70 6.80 17.21
C GLN A 111 11.29 6.15 15.88
N TYR A 112 10.03 5.70 15.76
CA TYR A 112 9.48 5.07 14.57
C TYR A 112 8.19 5.78 14.16
N TYR A 113 8.09 6.15 12.88
CA TYR A 113 6.96 6.88 12.31
C TYR A 113 6.98 6.70 10.78
N ILE A 114 5.86 7.03 10.12
CA ILE A 114 5.79 7.07 8.65
C ILE A 114 5.93 8.50 8.14
N THR A 115 6.72 8.70 7.08
CA THR A 115 6.72 9.93 6.29
C THR A 115 5.98 9.64 4.98
N ILE A 116 4.90 10.38 4.73
CA ILE A 116 4.15 10.29 3.47
C ILE A 116 4.73 11.29 2.51
N VAL A 117 5.36 10.80 1.44
CA VAL A 117 6.13 11.61 0.49
C VAL A 117 5.45 11.66 -0.87
N ASN A 118 5.40 12.85 -1.47
CA ASN A 118 4.98 13.02 -2.87
C ASN A 118 6.13 12.61 -3.80
N GLY A 119 6.32 11.29 -3.94
CA GLY A 119 7.37 10.67 -4.75
C GLY A 119 6.88 10.06 -6.06
N ALA A 120 7.78 9.39 -6.76
CA ALA A 120 7.45 8.66 -7.97
C ALA A 120 6.77 7.31 -7.63
N GLY A 121 5.50 7.17 -8.03
CA GLY A 121 4.71 5.96 -7.81
C GLY A 121 4.23 5.79 -6.36
N CYS A 122 3.57 4.67 -6.12
CA CYS A 122 3.01 4.31 -4.81
C CYS A 122 3.74 3.08 -4.30
N SER A 123 4.36 3.17 -3.12
CA SER A 123 4.98 2.01 -2.47
C SER A 123 5.18 2.24 -0.97
N SER A 124 5.31 1.16 -0.21
CA SER A 124 5.64 1.20 1.21
C SER A 124 6.58 0.06 1.57
N TYR A 125 7.30 0.21 2.68
CA TYR A 125 7.95 -0.92 3.33
C TYR A 125 6.92 -1.81 4.02
N VAL A 126 7.20 -3.11 4.02
CA VAL A 126 6.55 -4.13 4.83
C VAL A 126 7.70 -4.90 5.48
N ASP A 127 8.08 -4.53 6.70
CA ASP A 127 9.32 -5.01 7.32
C ASP A 127 9.10 -5.89 8.56
N ASN A 128 10.08 -6.74 8.86
CA ASN A 128 10.08 -7.76 9.91
C ASN A 128 11.00 -7.41 11.08
#